data_AF-A0A1B6GSI6-F1
#
_entry.id   AF-A0A1B6GSI6-F1
#
_cell.length_a   1.000
_cell.length_b   1.000
_cell.length_c   1.000
_cell.angle_alpha   90.00
_cell.angle_beta   90.00
_cell.angle_gamma   90.00
#
_symmetry.space_group_name_H-M   'P 1'
#
loop_
_entity.id
_entity.type
_entity.pdbx_description
1 polymer ?
#
loop_
_entity_poly.entity_id
_entity_poly.type
_entity_poly.pdbx_seq_one_letter_code
_entity_poly.pdbx_strand_id
1 'polypeptide(L)'
;LSPLDSFQAELAVKFPWVVKGRHVIPGQNLFASPVPSGPQRVDLKGIFDNVNRYDYQDELGRTILETSKVVPHGVLCFFTSYSLMEKLQQRWASTGLLEELSEVKEIFWEPRRKQDMNTVMDSF
;
A
#
# COMPACT_ATOMS: atom_id res chain seq x y z
N LEU A 1 -12.86 -10.63 -8.73
CA LEU A 1 -13.01 -11.75 -7.79
C LEU A 1 -12.08 -12.87 -8.23
N SER A 2 -11.14 -13.25 -7.38
CA SER A 2 -10.22 -14.36 -7.62
C SER A 2 -9.72 -14.91 -6.28
N PRO A 3 -9.57 -16.23 -6.10
CA PRO A 3 -10.01 -17.31 -6.99
C PRO A 3 -11.53 -17.54 -6.91
N LEU A 4 -12.19 -17.82 -8.04
CA LEU A 4 -13.66 -18.06 -8.07
C LEU A 4 -14.06 -19.39 -7.43
N ASP A 5 -13.15 -20.36 -7.38
CA ASP A 5 -13.43 -21.68 -6.82
C ASP A 5 -13.67 -21.62 -5.31
N SER A 6 -12.90 -20.78 -4.59
CA SER A 6 -13.13 -20.52 -3.16
C SER A 6 -14.50 -19.89 -2.92
N PHE A 7 -14.87 -18.93 -3.77
CA PHE A 7 -16.14 -18.22 -3.65
C PHE A 7 -17.36 -19.13 -3.91
N GLN A 8 -17.25 -20.06 -4.86
CA GLN A 8 -18.27 -21.10 -5.08
C GLN A 8 -18.43 -22.02 -3.87
N ALA A 9 -17.30 -22.41 -3.26
CA ALA A 9 -17.31 -23.27 -2.07
C ALA A 9 -17.96 -22.56 -0.87
N GLU A 10 -17.65 -21.28 -0.64
CA GLU A 10 -18.23 -20.47 0.44
C GLU A 10 -19.76 -20.32 0.31
N LEU A 11 -20.26 -20.15 -0.91
CA LEU A 11 -21.70 -20.05 -1.16
C LEU A 11 -22.41 -21.40 -1.24
N ALA A 12 -21.66 -22.51 -1.16
CA ALA A 12 -22.16 -23.87 -1.39
C ALA A 12 -22.95 -24.01 -2.72
N VAL A 13 -22.61 -23.21 -3.74
CA VAL A 13 -23.31 -23.16 -5.02
C VAL A 13 -22.30 -23.21 -6.17
N LYS A 14 -22.54 -24.09 -7.14
CA LYS A 14 -21.77 -24.12 -8.38
C LYS A 14 -22.20 -22.98 -9.29
N PHE A 15 -21.24 -22.27 -9.88
CA PHE A 15 -21.54 -21.30 -10.94
C PHE A 15 -21.45 -22.02 -12.28
N PRO A 16 -22.57 -22.23 -12.98
CA PRO A 16 -22.57 -22.90 -14.28
C PRO A 16 -21.88 -22.06 -15.36
N TRP A 17 -21.82 -20.74 -15.19
CA TRP A 17 -21.21 -19.81 -16.11
C TRP A 17 -20.13 -19.00 -15.40
N VAL A 18 -18.88 -19.19 -15.80
CA VAL A 18 -17.73 -18.45 -15.28
C VAL A 18 -17.09 -17.69 -16.44
N VAL A 19 -17.22 -16.36 -16.41
CA VAL A 19 -16.61 -15.48 -17.40
C VAL A 19 -15.50 -14.68 -16.73
N LYS A 20 -14.28 -14.80 -17.27
CA LYS A 20 -13.13 -13.98 -16.87
C LYS A 20 -12.78 -13.06 -18.04
N GLY A 21 -13.04 -11.77 -17.88
CA GLY A 21 -12.69 -10.76 -18.89
C GLY A 21 -11.19 -10.66 -19.09
N ARG A 22 -10.76 -10.44 -20.34
CA ARG A 22 -9.38 -10.05 -20.63
C ARG A 22 -9.15 -8.61 -20.19
N HIS A 23 -7.93 -8.31 -19.77
CA HIS A 23 -7.54 -6.94 -19.43
C HIS A 23 -7.64 -6.06 -20.68
N VAL A 24 -8.24 -4.87 -20.55
CA VAL A 24 -8.55 -4.00 -21.70
C VAL A 24 -7.32 -3.23 -22.16
N ILE A 25 -6.35 -2.98 -21.28
CA ILE A 25 -5.11 -2.26 -21.63
C ILE A 25 -3.96 -3.23 -21.96
N PRO A 26 -3.02 -2.83 -22.83
CA PRO A 26 -1.81 -3.58 -23.12
C PRO A 26 -0.99 -3.87 -21.86
N GLY A 27 -0.32 -5.02 -21.81
CA GLY A 27 0.50 -5.42 -20.66
C GLY A 27 1.63 -4.45 -20.33
N GLN A 28 2.18 -3.74 -21.32
CA GLN A 28 3.22 -2.72 -21.12
C GLN A 28 2.75 -1.51 -20.29
N ASN A 29 1.43 -1.29 -20.19
CA ASN A 29 0.85 -0.20 -19.42
C ASN A 29 0.59 -0.60 -17.95
N LEU A 30 0.88 -1.85 -17.57
CA LEU A 30 0.71 -2.36 -16.22
C LEU A 30 1.94 -3.14 -15.78
N PHE A 31 2.62 -2.64 -14.75
CA PHE A 31 3.69 -3.36 -14.07
C PHE A 31 3.22 -3.75 -12.67
N ALA A 32 3.36 -5.02 -12.32
CA ALA A 32 3.09 -5.53 -10.99
C ALA A 32 4.20 -6.51 -10.60
N SER A 33 4.86 -6.23 -9.48
CA SER A 33 5.92 -7.09 -8.95
C SER A 33 5.86 -7.10 -7.43
N PRO A 34 6.05 -8.27 -6.78
CA PRO A 34 6.31 -8.29 -5.36
C PRO A 34 7.65 -7.61 -5.06
N VAL A 35 7.73 -6.91 -3.92
CA VAL A 35 8.97 -6.35 -3.36
C VAL A 35 9.25 -7.10 -2.06
N PRO A 36 10.12 -8.13 -2.07
CA PRO A 36 10.30 -9.02 -0.93
C PRO A 36 11.13 -8.40 0.21
N SER A 37 12.03 -7.48 -0.11
CA SER A 37 12.93 -6.80 0.82
C SER A 37 13.17 -5.36 0.38
N GLY A 38 13.44 -4.47 1.32
CA GLY A 38 13.77 -3.09 1.01
C GLY A 38 15.26 -2.83 0.75
N PRO A 39 15.67 -1.55 0.72
CA PRO A 39 17.05 -1.14 0.40
C PRO A 39 18.11 -1.67 1.37
N GLN A 40 17.77 -1.91 2.63
CA GLN A 40 18.68 -2.45 3.64
C GLN A 40 18.61 -3.98 3.75
N ARG A 41 17.92 -4.65 2.82
CA ARG A 41 17.70 -6.10 2.80
C ARG A 41 16.92 -6.62 4.01
N VAL A 42 16.05 -5.78 4.59
CA VAL A 42 15.08 -6.23 5.59
C VAL A 42 13.85 -6.76 4.86
N ASP A 43 13.38 -7.93 5.28
CA ASP A 43 12.20 -8.57 4.67
C ASP A 43 10.93 -7.74 4.89
N LEU A 44 10.27 -7.38 3.80
CA LEU A 44 8.99 -6.65 3.79
C LEU A 44 7.82 -7.60 4.00
N LYS A 45 7.84 -8.34 5.11
CA LYS A 45 6.80 -9.28 5.49
C LYS A 45 5.89 -8.68 6.56
N GLY A 46 4.75 -8.14 6.14
CA GLY A 46 3.75 -7.49 7.00
C GLY A 46 2.90 -8.42 7.86
N ILE A 47 3.53 -9.32 8.62
CA ILE A 47 2.86 -10.15 9.64
C ILE A 47 2.81 -9.44 10.99
N PHE A 48 1.88 -9.84 11.87
CA PHE A 48 1.64 -9.20 13.17
C PHE A 48 2.91 -8.97 14.01
N ASP A 49 3.81 -9.95 14.03
CA ASP A 49 5.06 -9.85 14.79
C ASP A 49 6.02 -8.82 14.17
N ASN A 50 6.25 -8.93 12.85
CA ASN A 50 7.19 -8.08 12.13
C ASN A 50 6.79 -6.61 12.11
N VAL A 51 5.49 -6.29 11.98
CA VAL A 51 5.03 -4.89 11.93
C VAL A 51 5.33 -4.11 13.22
N ASN A 52 5.64 -4.80 14.32
CA ASN A 52 6.03 -4.16 15.58
C ASN A 52 7.54 -3.89 15.68
N ARG A 53 8.36 -4.45 14.78
CA ARG A 53 9.80 -4.24 14.79
C ARG A 53 10.15 -2.93 14.07
N TYR A 54 11.06 -2.16 14.65
CA TYR A 54 11.46 -0.87 14.08
C TYR A 54 12.22 -0.99 12.76
N ASP A 55 13.03 -2.04 12.58
CA ASP A 55 13.72 -2.30 11.32
C ASP A 55 12.76 -2.50 10.15
N TYR A 56 11.66 -3.24 10.36
CA TYR A 56 10.60 -3.38 9.38
C TYR A 56 9.91 -2.04 9.07
N GLN A 57 9.56 -1.27 10.11
CA GLN A 57 8.88 0.01 9.94
C GLN A 57 9.74 1.01 9.16
N ASP A 58 11.03 1.09 9.49
CA ASP A 58 12.00 1.97 8.83
C ASP A 58 12.25 1.52 7.39
N GLU A 59 12.41 0.22 7.15
CA GLU A 59 12.62 -0.33 5.81
C GLU A 59 11.42 -0.07 4.90
N LEU A 60 10.20 -0.24 5.41
CA LEU A 60 8.99 0.05 4.65
C LEU A 60 8.92 1.53 4.25
N GLY A 61 9.23 2.43 5.18
CA GLY A 61 9.30 3.87 4.90
C GLY A 61 10.36 4.21 3.85
N ARG A 62 11.56 3.64 3.96
CA ARG A 62 12.66 3.83 2.99
C ARG A 62 12.28 3.31 1.61
N THR A 63 11.61 2.16 1.56
CA THR A 63 11.12 1.58 0.29
C THR A 63 10.13 2.54 -0.40
N ILE A 64 9.22 3.15 0.37
CA ILE A 64 8.27 4.14 -0.12
C ILE A 64 8.99 5.42 -0.58
N LEU A 65 10.01 5.88 0.17
CA LEU A 65 10.82 7.03 -0.19
C LEU A 65 11.56 6.82 -1.52
N GLU A 66 12.28 5.71 -1.68
CA GLU A 66 12.99 5.40 -2.92
C GLU A 66 12.03 5.22 -4.10
N THR A 67 10.85 4.62 -3.88
CA THR A 67 9.80 4.53 -4.90
C THR A 67 9.31 5.92 -5.29
N SER A 68 9.07 6.80 -4.32
CA SER A 68 8.57 8.16 -4.54
C SER A 68 9.56 9.04 -5.31
N LYS A 69 10.87 8.81 -5.17
CA LYS A 69 11.90 9.53 -5.94
C LYS A 69 11.85 9.22 -7.44
N VAL A 70 11.44 8.00 -7.82
CA VAL A 70 11.46 7.52 -9.21
C VAL A 70 10.09 7.63 -9.87
N VAL A 71 9.00 7.46 -9.11
CA VAL A 71 7.64 7.53 -9.66
C VAL A 71 7.24 8.99 -9.91
N PRO A 72 6.94 9.38 -11.16
CA PRO A 72 6.48 10.72 -11.46
C PRO A 72 5.06 10.95 -10.91
N HIS A 73 4.70 12.20 -10.67
CA HIS A 73 3.39 12.60 -10.15
C HIS A 73 3.16 12.06 -8.72
N GLY A 74 2.22 11.13 -8.52
CA GLY A 74 1.76 10.67 -7.21
C GLY A 74 1.95 9.18 -6.94
N VAL A 75 1.94 8.81 -5.66
CA VAL A 75 1.99 7.42 -5.18
C VAL A 75 0.81 7.20 -4.23
N LEU A 76 0.05 6.12 -4.45
CA LEU A 76 -1.05 5.72 -3.58
C LEU A 76 -0.63 4.50 -2.75
N CYS A 77 -0.54 4.67 -1.44
CA CYS A 77 -0.15 3.63 -0.49
C CYS A 77 -1.37 3.09 0.27
N PHE A 78 -1.59 1.78 0.24
CA PHE A 78 -2.63 1.11 1.02
C PHE A 78 -2.02 0.41 2.24
N PHE A 79 -2.57 0.67 3.41
CA PHE A 79 -2.22 -0.03 4.65
C PHE A 79 -3.32 -1.02 5.05
N THR A 80 -2.96 -2.09 5.76
CA THR A 80 -3.91 -3.12 6.19
C THR A 80 -4.90 -2.65 7.25
N SER A 81 -4.59 -1.54 7.96
CA SER A 81 -5.48 -0.90 8.93
C SER A 81 -5.03 0.54 9.25
N TYR A 82 -5.96 1.39 9.69
CA TYR A 82 -5.63 2.73 10.22
C TYR A 82 -4.68 2.67 11.43
N SER A 83 -4.79 1.63 12.26
CA SER A 83 -3.89 1.45 13.42
C SER A 83 -2.44 1.19 13.01
N LEU A 84 -2.22 0.44 11.93
CA LEU A 84 -0.88 0.26 11.38
C LEU A 84 -0.37 1.53 10.72
N MET A 85 -1.22 2.22 9.96
CA MET A 85 -0.90 3.50 9.33
C MET A 85 -0.42 4.53 10.37
N GLU A 86 -1.17 4.73 11.45
CA GLU A 86 -0.80 5.67 12.52
C GLU A 86 0.50 5.29 13.22
N LYS A 87 0.74 4.00 13.45
CA LYS A 87 1.99 3.51 14.04
C LYS A 87 3.19 3.85 13.14
N LEU A 88 3.06 3.59 11.84
CA LEU A 88 4.10 3.89 10.85
C LEU A 88 4.32 5.40 10.72
N GLN A 89 3.23 6.18 10.67
CA GLN A 89 3.30 7.64 10.67
C GLN A 89 4.05 8.18 11.87
N GLN A 90 3.75 7.70 13.09
CA GLN A 90 4.47 8.09 14.31
C GLN A 90 5.94 7.70 14.26
N ARG A 91 6.26 6.48 13.79
CA ARG A 91 7.65 6.03 13.65
C ARG A 91 8.40 6.93 12.67
N TRP A 92 7.86 7.14 11.48
CA TRP A 92 8.51 7.90 10.43
C TRP A 92 8.69 9.38 10.82
N ALA A 93 7.74 9.95 11.55
CA ALA A 93 7.90 11.28 12.15
C ALA A 93 9.08 11.30 13.14
N SER A 94 9.15 10.33 14.05
CA SER A 94 10.21 10.28 15.07
C SER A 94 11.62 10.06 14.50
N THR A 95 11.72 9.49 13.30
CA THR A 95 13.00 9.20 12.63
C THR A 95 13.43 10.27 11.62
N GLY A 96 12.61 11.28 11.34
CA GLY A 96 12.84 12.27 10.28
C GLY A 96 12.46 11.80 8.87
N LEU A 97 12.10 10.52 8.71
CA LEU A 97 11.74 9.94 7.41
C LEU A 97 10.54 10.64 6.73
N LEU A 98 9.56 11.12 7.51
CA LEU A 98 8.45 11.90 6.93
C LEU A 98 8.93 13.22 6.33
N GLU A 99 9.95 13.85 6.93
CA GLU A 99 10.51 15.10 6.44
C GLU A 99 11.22 14.83 5.11
N GLU A 100 12.06 13.80 5.04
CA GLU A 100 12.68 13.33 3.81
C GLU A 100 11.65 13.00 2.71
N LEU A 101 10.53 12.37 3.08
CA LEU A 101 9.47 12.04 2.12
C LEU A 101 8.75 13.30 1.63
N SER A 102 8.54 14.29 2.52
CA SER A 102 7.88 15.56 2.20
C SER A 102 8.70 16.45 1.27
N GLU A 103 10.03 16.31 1.27
CA GLU A 103 10.91 16.98 0.30
C GLU A 103 10.74 16.42 -1.13
N VAL A 104 10.27 15.17 -1.25
CA VAL A 104 10.11 14.48 -2.55
C VAL A 104 8.68 14.61 -3.08
N LYS A 105 7.67 14.45 -2.20
CA LYS A 105 6.24 14.57 -2.55
C LYS A 105 5.43 15.09 -1.37
N GLU A 106 4.38 15.86 -1.68
CA GLU A 106 3.38 16.22 -0.69
C GLU A 106 2.64 14.98 -0.18
N ILE A 107 2.44 14.91 1.15
CA ILE A 107 1.92 13.73 1.83
C ILE A 107 0.51 13.99 2.30
N PHE A 108 -0.42 13.14 1.87
CA PHE A 108 -1.81 13.17 2.30
C PHE A 108 -2.14 11.88 3.05
N TRP A 109 -2.74 12.01 4.24
CA TRP A 109 -3.17 10.88 5.05
C TRP A 109 -4.68 10.73 4.96
N GLU A 110 -5.14 9.50 4.80
CA GLU A 110 -6.58 9.22 4.77
C GLU A 110 -7.20 9.52 6.16
N PRO A 111 -8.19 10.42 6.24
CA PRO A 111 -8.82 10.75 7.51
C PRO A 111 -9.74 9.60 7.94
N ARG A 112 -9.80 9.33 9.26
CA ARG A 112 -10.71 8.32 9.82
C ARG A 112 -12.19 8.63 9.58
N ARG A 113 -12.53 9.91 9.45
CA ARG A 113 -13.92 10.36 9.27
C ARG A 113 -14.16 10.61 7.80
N LYS A 114 -15.18 9.95 7.26
CA LYS A 114 -15.60 10.11 5.85
C LYS A 114 -15.88 11.57 5.46
N GLN A 115 -16.34 12.39 6.41
CA GLN A 115 -16.68 13.80 6.17
C GLN A 115 -15.43 14.64 5.81
N ASP A 116 -14.27 14.27 6.33
CA ASP A 116 -13.02 14.99 6.11
C ASP A 116 -12.31 14.52 4.82
N MET A 117 -12.79 13.44 4.20
CA MET A 117 -12.14 12.81 3.03
C MET A 117 -12.19 13.70 1.79
N ASN A 118 -13.31 14.40 1.56
CA ASN A 118 -13.43 15.30 0.41
C ASN A 118 -12.41 16.44 0.48
N THR A 119 -12.21 17.00 1.68
CA THR A 119 -11.23 18.08 1.91
C THR A 119 -9.81 17.65 1.55
N VAL A 120 -9.43 16.43 1.94
CA VAL A 120 -8.10 15.88 1.63
C VAL A 120 -7.95 15.59 0.14
N MET A 121 -9.01 15.07 -0.49
CA MET A 121 -9.00 14.78 -1.94
C MET A 121 -8.94 16.04 -2.79
N ASP A 122 -9.57 17.14 -2.35
CA ASP A 122 -9.54 18.43 -3.06
C ASP A 122 -8.16 19.11 -2.96
N SER A 123 -7.34 18.73 -1.97
CA SER A 123 -5.98 19.25 -1.79
C SER A 123 -4.90 18.44 -2.50
N PHE A 124 -5.22 17.23 -2.99
CA PHE A 124 -4.31 16.38 -3.78
C PHE A 124 -4.28 16.77 -5.26
#